data_AF-A0AA35TZT7-F1
#
_entry.id   AF-A0AA35TZT7-F1
#
_cell.length_a   1.000
_cell.length_b   1.000
_cell.length_c   1.000
_cell.angle_alpha   90.00
_cell.angle_beta   90.00
_cell.angle_gamma   90.00
#
_symmetry.space_group_name_H-M   'P 1'
#
loop_
_entity.id
_entity.type
_entity.pdbx_description
1 polymer ?
#
loop_
_entity_poly.entity_id
_entity_poly.type
_entity_poly.pdbx_seq_one_letter_code
_entity_poly.pdbx_strand_id
1 'polypeptide(L)'
;MQQASVVVRQTDPSQFVKMMELIFQQQDMFLTGAVNMTEPQVQKMIAESLSQNLPVDYNRVMEGFTDEVVTREARYAWKYAASRAVTGTPQFLVNGVHVPSAPNYSVLEWFQFISSLLDTPY
;
A
#
# COMPACT_ATOMS: atom_id res chain seq x y z
N MET A 1 4.54 -0.42 -8.16
CA MET A 1 3.44 -0.25 -7.18
C MET A 1 3.78 0.64 -5.99
N GLN A 2 4.90 0.44 -5.27
CA GLN A 2 5.22 1.28 -4.08
C GLN A 2 5.36 2.78 -4.39
N GLN A 3 5.96 3.16 -5.52
CA GLN A 3 6.03 4.58 -5.93
C GLN A 3 4.63 5.15 -6.21
N ALA A 4 3.78 4.43 -6.93
CA ALA A 4 2.40 4.87 -7.19
C ALA A 4 1.62 5.09 -5.88
N SER A 5 1.83 4.26 -4.85
CA SER A 5 1.16 4.44 -3.56
C SER A 5 1.69 5.64 -2.77
N VAL A 6 2.97 6.01 -2.95
CA VAL A 6 3.52 7.27 -2.44
C VAL A 6 2.87 8.46 -3.16
N VAL A 7 2.74 8.42 -4.49
CA VAL A 7 2.10 9.49 -5.27
C VAL A 7 0.66 9.72 -4.81
N VAL A 8 -0.13 8.66 -4.70
CA VAL A 8 -1.53 8.75 -4.26
C VAL A 8 -1.62 9.35 -2.86
N ARG A 9 -0.80 8.89 -1.91
CA ARG A 9 -0.78 9.46 -0.55
C ARG A 9 -0.35 10.93 -0.52
N GLN A 10 0.57 11.35 -1.38
CA GLN A 10 1.01 12.75 -1.42
C GLN A 10 -0.03 13.68 -2.07
N THR A 11 -0.83 13.15 -2.99
CA THR A 11 -1.83 13.93 -3.74
C THR A 11 -3.15 14.00 -2.99
N ASP A 12 -3.68 12.85 -2.59
CA ASP A 12 -4.89 12.73 -1.76
C ASP A 12 -4.80 11.48 -0.88
N PRO A 13 -4.40 11.63 0.40
CA PRO A 13 -4.33 10.53 1.35
C PRO A 13 -5.63 9.73 1.49
N SER A 14 -6.79 10.36 1.25
CA SER A 14 -8.10 9.70 1.38
C SER A 14 -8.36 8.64 0.30
N GLN A 15 -7.62 8.68 -0.82
CA GLN A 15 -7.74 7.64 -1.85
C GLN A 15 -6.85 6.42 -1.59
N PHE A 16 -5.93 6.45 -0.63
CA PHE A 16 -4.97 5.36 -0.44
C PHE A 16 -5.64 4.01 -0.17
N VAL A 17 -6.65 3.97 0.71
CA VAL A 17 -7.37 2.72 1.02
C VAL A 17 -8.11 2.21 -0.22
N LYS A 18 -8.78 3.10 -0.96
CA LYS A 18 -9.48 2.74 -2.21
C LYS A 18 -8.52 2.24 -3.30
N MET A 19 -7.33 2.82 -3.39
CA MET A 19 -6.25 2.33 -4.26
C MET A 19 -5.85 0.91 -3.89
N MET A 20 -5.68 0.62 -2.59
CA MET A 20 -5.33 -0.73 -2.14
C MET A 20 -6.45 -1.73 -2.46
N GLU A 21 -7.71 -1.37 -2.21
CA GLU A 21 -8.88 -2.19 -2.56
C GLU A 21 -8.92 -2.49 -4.06
N LEU A 22 -8.74 -1.46 -4.89
CA LEU A 22 -8.71 -1.60 -6.35
C LEU A 22 -7.60 -2.55 -6.82
N ILE A 23 -6.39 -2.41 -6.27
CA ILE A 23 -5.25 -3.27 -6.62
C ILE A 23 -5.54 -4.72 -6.26
N PHE A 24 -6.11 -4.99 -5.08
CA PHE A 24 -6.48 -6.35 -4.68
C PHE A 24 -7.60 -6.91 -5.56
N GLN A 25 -8.60 -6.10 -5.92
CA GLN A 25 -9.66 -6.51 -6.85
C GLN A 25 -9.12 -6.84 -8.25
N GLN A 26 -8.08 -6.13 -8.70
CA GLN A 26 -7.46 -6.31 -10.01
C GLN A 26 -6.16 -7.15 -9.95
N GLN A 27 -5.91 -7.87 -8.86
CA GLN A 27 -4.60 -8.49 -8.62
C GLN A 27 -4.16 -9.43 -9.74
N ASP A 28 -5.10 -10.12 -10.39
CA ASP A 28 -4.82 -11.10 -11.44
C ASP A 28 -4.19 -10.44 -12.68
N MET A 29 -4.53 -9.17 -12.95
CA MET A 29 -3.92 -8.36 -14.00
C MET A 29 -2.40 -8.23 -13.78
N PHE A 30 -1.97 -8.08 -12.52
CA PHE A 30 -0.58 -7.91 -12.16
C PHE A 30 0.15 -9.24 -11.95
N LEU A 31 -0.52 -10.25 -11.42
CA LEU A 31 0.10 -11.55 -11.13
C LEU A 31 0.23 -12.44 -12.36
N THR A 32 -0.75 -12.41 -13.25
CA THR A 32 -0.79 -13.28 -14.45
C THR A 32 -0.74 -12.49 -15.74
N GLY A 33 -1.45 -11.35 -15.82
CA GLY A 33 -1.52 -10.53 -17.03
C GLY A 33 -0.21 -9.81 -17.37
N ALA A 34 0.62 -9.51 -16.37
CA ALA A 34 1.84 -8.72 -16.54
C ALA A 34 3.12 -9.55 -16.74
N VAL A 35 3.05 -10.89 -16.73
CA VAL A 35 4.24 -11.77 -16.73
C VAL A 35 5.18 -11.52 -17.91
N ASN A 36 4.64 -11.17 -19.08
CA ASN A 36 5.41 -10.90 -20.30
C ASN A 36 5.58 -9.41 -20.61
N MET A 37 5.27 -8.53 -19.65
CA MET A 37 5.38 -7.08 -19.81
C MET A 37 6.73 -6.57 -19.30
N THR A 38 7.24 -5.54 -19.97
CA THR A 38 8.38 -4.75 -19.48
C THR A 38 7.95 -3.83 -18.33
N GLU A 39 8.90 -3.36 -17.53
CA GLU A 39 8.60 -2.45 -16.43
C GLU A 39 7.82 -1.19 -16.87
N PRO A 40 8.20 -0.46 -17.95
CA PRO A 40 7.41 0.68 -18.41
C PRO A 40 5.97 0.34 -18.82
N GLN A 41 5.75 -0.87 -19.38
CA GLN A 41 4.40 -1.34 -19.72
C GLN A 41 3.58 -1.57 -18.45
N VAL A 42 4.17 -2.17 -17.41
CA VAL A 42 3.51 -2.35 -16.11
C VAL A 42 3.23 -1.01 -15.43
N GLN A 43 4.17 -0.05 -15.49
CA GLN A 43 3.98 1.30 -14.94
C GLN A 43 2.80 2.02 -15.60
N LYS A 44 2.72 1.97 -16.93
CA LYS A 44 1.58 2.50 -17.70
C LYS A 44 0.27 1.81 -17.31
N MET A 45 0.27 0.47 -17.22
CA MET A 45 -0.90 -0.30 -16.80
C MET A 45 -1.39 0.10 -15.40
N ILE A 46 -0.49 0.34 -14.45
CA ILE A 46 -0.83 0.85 -13.11
C ILE A 46 -1.45 2.24 -13.22
N ALA A 47 -0.83 3.18 -13.94
CA ALA A 47 -1.33 4.54 -14.06
C ALA A 47 -2.70 4.61 -14.76
N GLU A 48 -2.93 3.79 -15.79
CA GLU A 48 -4.23 3.66 -16.47
C GLU A 48 -5.29 3.11 -15.51
N SER A 49 -5.01 2.02 -14.79
CA SER A 49 -5.94 1.45 -13.82
C SER A 49 -6.35 2.48 -12.75
N LEU A 50 -5.38 3.20 -12.18
CA LEU A 50 -5.66 4.20 -11.13
C LEU A 50 -6.49 5.37 -11.67
N SER A 51 -6.10 5.94 -12.82
CA SER A 51 -6.79 7.11 -13.38
C SER A 51 -8.19 6.82 -13.91
N GLN A 52 -8.48 5.58 -14.33
CA GLN A 52 -9.81 5.18 -14.79
C GLN A 52 -10.79 4.91 -13.64
N ASN A 53 -10.29 4.54 -12.45
CA ASN A 53 -11.14 4.07 -11.34
C ASN A 53 -11.14 5.01 -10.14
N LEU A 54 -10.17 5.92 -10.03
CA LEU A 54 -10.00 6.85 -8.92
C LEU A 54 -9.71 8.26 -9.45
N PRO A 55 -9.97 9.32 -8.67
CA PRO A 55 -9.63 10.70 -9.03
C PRO A 55 -8.11 10.95 -8.88
N VAL A 56 -7.30 10.17 -9.59
CA VAL A 56 -5.83 10.21 -9.58
C VAL A 56 -5.36 10.53 -10.99
N ASP A 57 -4.51 11.55 -11.13
CA ASP A 57 -4.00 11.95 -12.44
C ASP A 57 -2.99 10.94 -13.00
N TYR A 58 -3.20 10.50 -14.24
CA TYR A 58 -2.33 9.55 -14.95
C TYR A 58 -0.89 10.06 -15.05
N ASN A 59 -0.70 11.32 -15.49
CA ASN A 59 0.63 11.87 -15.72
C ASN A 59 1.39 12.00 -14.41
N ARG A 60 0.71 12.41 -13.34
CA ARG A 60 1.30 12.50 -12.00
C ARG A 60 1.80 11.16 -11.49
N VAL A 61 1.06 10.07 -11.75
CA VAL A 61 1.52 8.72 -11.42
C VAL A 61 2.73 8.33 -12.25
N MET A 62 2.70 8.62 -13.57
CA MET A 62 3.82 8.31 -14.46
C MET A 62 5.11 9.05 -14.09
N GLU A 63 5.02 10.34 -13.79
CA GLU A 63 6.14 11.15 -13.29
C GLU A 63 6.67 10.61 -11.96
N GLY A 64 5.78 10.13 -11.09
CA GLY A 64 6.18 9.57 -9.80
C GLY A 64 7.05 8.32 -9.88
N PHE A 65 7.03 7.58 -11.00
CA PHE A 65 7.93 6.43 -11.18
C PHE A 65 9.39 6.84 -11.41
N THR A 66 9.65 8.07 -11.89
CA THR A 66 11.00 8.60 -12.13
C THR A 66 11.39 9.70 -11.14
N ASP A 67 10.46 10.17 -10.32
CA ASP A 67 10.70 11.17 -9.27
C ASP A 67 11.61 10.61 -8.15
N GLU A 68 12.73 11.30 -7.90
CA GLU A 68 13.72 10.93 -6.90
C GLU A 68 13.17 10.96 -5.47
N VAL A 69 12.29 11.92 -5.15
CA VAL A 69 11.67 12.07 -3.84
C VAL A 69 10.70 10.90 -3.62
N VAL A 70 9.84 10.61 -4.59
CA VAL A 70 8.91 9.47 -4.52
C VAL A 70 9.67 8.16 -4.35
N THR A 71 10.75 7.97 -5.10
CA THR A 71 11.62 6.80 -5.01
C THR A 71 12.29 6.67 -3.64
N ARG A 72 12.76 7.79 -3.07
CA ARG A 72 13.35 7.82 -1.72
C ARG A 72 12.33 7.46 -0.64
N GLU A 73 11.13 8.02 -0.69
CA GLU A 73 10.07 7.72 0.29
C GLU A 73 9.63 6.26 0.24
N ALA A 74 9.47 5.69 -0.97
CA ALA A 74 9.19 4.27 -1.13
C ALA A 74 10.31 3.40 -0.51
N ARG A 75 11.57 3.77 -0.75
CA ARG A 75 12.73 3.08 -0.17
C ARG A 75 12.78 3.19 1.36
N TYR A 76 12.43 4.34 1.93
CA TYR A 76 12.37 4.51 3.38
C TYR A 76 11.31 3.63 4.03
N ALA A 77 10.11 3.56 3.44
CA ALA A 77 9.07 2.66 3.93
C ALA A 77 9.52 1.18 3.93
N TRP A 78 10.17 0.73 2.85
CA TRP A 78 10.70 -0.62 2.76
C TRP A 78 11.82 -0.89 3.79
N LYS A 79 12.77 0.04 3.94
CA LYS A 79 13.85 -0.08 4.96
C LYS A 79 13.32 -0.07 6.38
N TYR A 80 12.28 0.73 6.65
CA TYR A 80 11.62 0.73 7.95
C TYR A 80 10.96 -0.62 8.25
N ALA A 81 10.26 -1.22 7.28
CA ALA A 81 9.70 -2.57 7.46
C ALA A 81 10.81 -3.60 7.76
N ALA A 82 11.92 -3.55 7.01
CA ALA A 82 13.06 -4.43 7.21
C ALA A 82 13.72 -4.25 8.60
N SER A 83 13.87 -3.01 9.09
CA SER A 83 14.43 -2.75 10.42
C SER A 83 13.52 -3.21 11.57
N ARG A 84 12.24 -3.44 11.27
CA ARG A 84 11.26 -4.03 12.20
C ARG A 84 11.13 -5.55 12.07
N ALA A 85 12.06 -6.21 11.39
CA ALA A 85 12.04 -7.66 11.16
C ALA A 85 10.77 -8.16 10.45
N VAL A 86 10.15 -7.33 9.60
CA VAL A 86 9.07 -7.77 8.71
C VAL A 86 9.67 -8.63 7.60
N THR A 87 9.37 -9.92 7.63
CA THR A 87 9.93 -10.94 6.71
C THR A 87 8.96 -11.35 5.59
N GLY A 88 7.72 -10.90 5.66
CA GLY A 88 6.67 -11.20 4.68
C GLY A 88 5.42 -10.37 4.95
N THR A 89 4.36 -10.67 4.21
CA THR A 89 3.08 -9.94 4.30
C THR A 89 1.89 -10.90 4.27
N PRO A 90 0.79 -10.59 4.97
CA PRO A 90 0.62 -9.46 5.89
C PRO A 90 1.28 -9.72 7.26
N GLN A 91 1.88 -8.69 7.84
CA GLN A 91 2.36 -8.67 9.23
C GLN A 91 1.96 -7.32 9.85
N PHE A 92 1.60 -7.33 11.13
CA PHE A 92 1.05 -6.16 11.81
C PHE A 92 1.86 -5.84 13.06
N LEU A 93 2.09 -4.54 13.27
CA LEU A 93 2.74 -4.02 14.45
C LEU A 93 1.82 -3.00 15.11
N VAL A 94 1.65 -3.11 16.43
CA VAL A 94 0.94 -2.11 17.25
C VAL A 94 1.94 -1.57 18.27
N ASN A 95 2.11 -0.24 18.29
CA ASN A 95 3.15 0.43 19.08
C ASN A 95 4.56 -0.15 18.91
N GLY A 96 4.88 -0.65 17.71
CA GLY A 96 6.17 -1.25 17.38
C GLY A 96 6.34 -2.71 17.82
N VAL A 97 5.32 -3.33 18.40
CA VAL A 97 5.31 -4.74 18.81
C VAL A 97 4.55 -5.58 17.77
N HIS A 98 5.12 -6.69 17.34
CA HIS A 98 4.47 -7.63 16.42
C HIS A 98 3.23 -8.26 17.03
N VAL A 99 2.18 -8.40 16.22
CA VAL A 99 0.93 -9.09 16.59
C VAL A 99 0.71 -10.27 15.62
N PRO A 100 1.32 -11.45 15.88
CA PRO A 100 1.28 -12.57 14.93
C PRO A 100 -0.12 -13.12 14.63
N SER A 101 -1.06 -12.96 15.55
CA SER A 101 -2.46 -13.40 15.41
C SER A 101 -3.32 -12.45 14.58
N ALA A 102 -2.87 -11.20 14.40
CA ALA A 102 -3.61 -10.15 13.70
C ALA A 102 -4.06 -10.45 12.26
N PRO A 103 -3.34 -11.25 11.45
CA PRO A 103 -3.81 -11.60 10.11
C PRO A 103 -5.19 -12.26 10.07
N ASN A 104 -5.63 -12.87 11.18
CA ASN A 104 -6.92 -13.55 11.28
C ASN A 104 -7.96 -12.75 12.08
N TYR A 105 -7.63 -11.55 12.54
CA TYR A 105 -8.55 -10.74 13.32
C TYR A 105 -9.69 -10.20 12.45
N SER A 106 -10.91 -10.43 12.92
CA SER A 106 -12.10 -9.69 12.53
C SER A 106 -12.00 -8.23 12.99
N VAL A 107 -12.89 -7.37 12.47
CA VAL A 107 -13.00 -5.98 12.91
C VAL A 107 -13.25 -5.88 14.42
N LEU A 108 -14.05 -6.79 14.98
CA LEU A 108 -14.35 -6.82 16.41
C LEU A 108 -13.11 -7.19 17.24
N GLU A 109 -12.32 -8.18 16.79
CA GLU A 109 -11.07 -8.57 17.48
C GLU A 109 -10.04 -7.45 17.42
N TRP A 110 -9.93 -6.73 16.30
CA TRP A 110 -9.12 -5.52 16.20
C TRP A 110 -9.57 -4.44 17.18
N PHE A 111 -10.88 -4.17 17.24
CA PHE A 111 -11.43 -3.19 18.17
C PHE A 111 -11.15 -3.57 19.63
N GLN A 112 -11.36 -4.82 20.01
CA GLN A 112 -11.08 -5.32 21.36
C GLN A 112 -9.60 -5.24 21.71
N PHE A 113 -8.73 -5.68 20.79
CA PHE A 113 -7.28 -5.62 20.98
C PHE A 113 -6.80 -4.19 21.20
N ILE A 114 -7.20 -3.25 20.34
CA ILE A 114 -6.79 -1.83 20.46
C ILE A 114 -7.39 -1.22 21.73
N SER A 115 -8.66 -1.47 22.03
CA SER A 115 -9.32 -0.92 23.22
C SER A 115 -8.63 -1.36 24.51
N SER A 116 -8.09 -2.58 24.56
CA SER A 116 -7.34 -3.07 25.73
C SER A 116 -6.03 -2.31 26.00
N LEU A 117 -5.53 -1.54 25.03
CA LEU A 117 -4.30 -0.75 25.12
C LEU A 117 -4.54 0.73 25.43
N LEU A 118 -5.81 1.15 25.51
CA LEU A 118 -6.18 2.54 25.78
C LEU A 118 -6.50 2.73 27.26
N ASP A 119 -5.95 3.79 27.87
CA ASP A 119 -6.15 4.11 29.29
C ASP A 119 -7.59 4.53 29.64
N THR A 120 -8.42 4.84 28.64
CA THR A 120 -9.83 5.21 28.80
C THR A 120 -10.73 4.26 27.99
N PRO A 121 -11.72 3.60 28.62
CA PRO A 121 -12.70 2.78 27.91
C PRO A 121 -13.61 3.65 27.02
N TYR A 122 -13.95 3.14 25.84
CA TYR A 122 -14.99 3.67 24.94
C TYR A 122 -16.23 2.78 24.95
#